data_AF-A0A4R3S8G5-F1
#
_entry.id   AF-A0A4R3S8G5-F1
#
_cell.length_a   1.000
_cell.length_b   1.000
_cell.length_c   1.000
_cell.angle_alpha   90.00
_cell.angle_beta   90.00
_cell.angle_gamma   90.00
#
_symmetry.space_group_name_H-M   'P 1'
#
loop_
_entity.id
_entity.type
_entity.pdbx_description
1 polymer ?
#
loop_
_entity_poly.entity_id
_entity_poly.type
_entity_poly.pdbx_seq_one_letter_code
_entity_poly.pdbx_strand_id
1 'polypeptide(L)' 'MKPWPRAFAWFVAIAAALMLALGLLNLVINTGMIGSWLPLIVLMPWSLYLGVWSLRNQDKR' A
#
# COMPACT_ATOMS: atom_id res chain seq x y z
N MET A 1 14.47 -3.89 11.58
CA MET A 1 13.87 -2.56 11.31
C MET A 1 13.11 -2.10 12.53
N LYS A 2 13.15 -0.81 12.89
CA LYS A 2 12.35 -0.27 13.99
C LYS A 2 10.93 0.02 13.49
N PRO A 3 9.85 -0.42 14.17
CA PRO A 3 8.49 -0.17 13.70
C PRO A 3 8.19 1.33 13.70
N TRP A 4 7.51 1.78 12.65
CA TRP A 4 7.11 3.16 12.43
C TRP A 4 6.04 3.61 13.44
N PRO A 5 5.99 4.92 13.78
CA PRO A 5 4.96 5.48 14.65
C PRO A 5 3.55 5.07 14.21
N ARG A 6 2.67 4.75 15.16
CA ARG A 6 1.34 4.17 14.91
C ARG A 6 0.50 4.98 13.91
N ALA A 7 0.48 6.30 14.07
CA ALA A 7 -0.23 7.20 13.16
C ALA A 7 0.32 7.13 11.72
N PHE A 8 1.63 7.09 11.57
CA PHE A 8 2.28 6.98 10.26
C PHE A 8 2.04 5.60 9.62
N ALA A 9 2.11 4.52 10.40
CA ALA A 9 1.86 3.17 9.92
C ALA A 9 0.42 2.98 9.43
N TRP A 10 -0.57 3.55 10.13
CA TRP A 10 -1.96 3.59 9.67
C TRP A 10 -2.13 4.43 8.41
N PHE A 11 -1.52 5.61 8.36
CA PHE A 11 -1.56 6.46 7.18
C PHE A 11 -1.05 5.73 5.94
N VAL A 12 0.12 5.08 6.03
CA VAL A 12 0.69 4.33 4.92
C VAL A 12 -0.16 3.13 4.55
N ALA A 13 -0.71 2.39 5.52
CA ALA A 13 -1.59 1.26 5.24
C ALA A 13 -2.85 1.68 4.47
N ILE A 14 -3.51 2.78 4.89
CA ILE A 14 -4.70 3.31 4.24
C ILE A 14 -4.36 3.85 2.85
N ALA A 15 -3.31 4.66 2.73
CA ALA A 15 -2.88 5.23 1.46
C ALA A 15 -2.52 4.13 0.45
N ALA A 16 -1.78 3.11 0.88
CA ALA A 16 -1.41 1.98 0.04
C ALA A 16 -2.64 1.18 -0.41
N ALA A 17 -3.62 0.96 0.47
CA ALA A 17 -4.86 0.27 0.13
C ALA A 17 -5.67 1.04 -0.92
N LEU A 18 -5.81 2.36 -0.74
CA LEU A 18 -6.50 3.23 -1.70
C LEU A 18 -5.80 3.26 -3.06
N MET A 19 -4.47 3.38 -3.08
CA MET A 19 -3.71 3.38 -4.32
C MET A 19 -3.75 2.02 -5.04
N LEU A 20 -3.80 0.91 -4.30
CA LEU A 20 -4.05 -0.42 -4.87
C LEU A 20 -5.43 -0.52 -5.52
N ALA A 21 -6.47 -0.06 -4.81
CA ALA A 21 -7.83 -0.08 -5.33
C ALA A 21 -7.97 0.78 -6.60
N LEU A 22 -7.35 1.97 -6.61
CA LEU A 22 -7.30 2.84 -7.79
C LEU A 22 -6.51 2.20 -8.95
N GLY A 23 -5.37 1.58 -8.67
CA GLY A 23 -4.59 0.87 -9.68
C GLY A 23 -5.36 -0.29 -10.31
N LEU A 24 -6.08 -1.07 -9.50
CA LEU A 24 -6.93 -2.17 -9.98
C LEU A 24 -8.14 -1.66 -10.77
N LEU A 25 -8.82 -0.62 -10.28
CA LEU A 25 -9.95 -0.01 -10.98
C LEU A 25 -9.52 0.53 -12.34
N ASN A 26 -8.38 1.23 -12.39
CA ASN A 26 -7.84 1.73 -13.64
C ASN A 26 -7.37 0.60 -14.57
N LEU A 27 -6.85 -0.51 -14.06
CA LEU A 27 -6.51 -1.67 -14.88
C LEU A 27 -7.75 -2.27 -15.58
N VAL A 28 -8.90 -2.27 -14.88
CA VAL A 28 -10.17 -2.75 -15.44
C VAL A 28 -10.75 -1.77 -16.47
N ILE A 29 -10.68 -0.47 -16.19
CA ILE A 29 -11.29 0.57 -17.04
C ILE A 29 -10.41 0.93 -18.24
N ASN A 30 -9.08 0.95 -18.07
CA ASN A 30 -8.13 1.50 -19.02
C ASN A 30 -7.08 0.46 -19.43
N THR A 31 -7.46 -0.40 -20.37
CA THR A 31 -6.58 -1.42 -20.97
C THR A 31 -5.63 -0.85 -22.04
N GLY A 32 -5.84 0.39 -22.50
CA GLY A 32 -5.01 1.03 -23.53
C GLY A 32 -3.62 1.46 -23.06
N MET A 33 -3.42 1.64 -21.75
CA MET A 33 -2.15 2.10 -21.16
C MET A 33 -1.78 1.34 -19.87
N ILE A 34 -1.79 0.01 -19.94
CA ILE A 34 -1.49 -0.88 -18.81
C ILE A 34 -0.12 -0.58 -18.15
N GLY A 35 0.86 -0.12 -18.94
CA GLY A 35 2.22 0.16 -18.49
C GLY A 35 2.36 1.21 -17.38
N SER A 36 1.55 2.29 -17.40
CA SER A 36 1.74 3.41 -16.47
C SER A 36 1.26 3.12 -15.04
N TRP A 37 0.48 2.06 -14.84
CA TRP A 37 -0.17 1.75 -13.55
C TRP A 37 0.37 0.49 -12.88
N LEU A 38 1.09 -0.34 -13.63
CA LEU A 38 1.81 -1.51 -13.11
C LEU A 38 2.69 -1.20 -11.89
N PRO A 39 3.44 -0.07 -11.83
CA PRO A 39 4.25 0.25 -10.66
C PRO A 39 3.40 0.41 -9.38
N LEU A 40 2.20 0.99 -9.46
CA LEU A 40 1.30 1.14 -8.31
C LEU A 40 0.82 -0.22 -7.80
N ILE A 41 0.44 -1.12 -8.70
CA ILE A 41 -0.01 -2.47 -8.35
C ILE A 41 1.10 -3.28 -7.68
N VAL A 42 2.37 -3.04 -8.02
CA VAL A 42 3.52 -3.76 -7.44
C VAL A 42 4.05 -3.11 -6.16
N LEU A 43 4.14 -1.78 -6.10
CA LEU A 43 4.74 -1.05 -4.98
C LEU A 43 3.80 -0.92 -3.77
N MET A 44 2.50 -0.79 -4.02
CA MET A 44 1.53 -0.61 -2.94
C MET A 44 1.36 -1.84 -2.04
N PRO A 45 1.37 -3.10 -2.53
CA PRO A 45 1.40 -4.29 -1.67
C PRO A 45 2.56 -4.29 -0.69
N TRP A 46 3.74 -3.82 -1.12
CA TRP A 46 4.92 -3.74 -0.27
C TRP A 46 4.75 -2.69 0.84
N SER A 47 4.28 -1.49 0.48
CA SER A 47 3.97 -0.42 1.44
C SER A 47 2.90 -0.86 2.44
N LEU A 48 1.88 -1.60 1.98
CA LEU A 48 0.81 -2.13 2.81
C LEU A 48 1.33 -3.21 3.77
N TYR A 49 2.19 -4.11 3.29
CA TYR A 49 2.87 -5.10 4.11
C TYR A 49 3.70 -4.44 5.22
N LEU A 50 4.50 -3.42 4.90
CA LEU A 50 5.32 -2.70 5.88
C LEU A 50 4.46 -1.96 6.92
N GLY A 51 3.37 -1.32 6.49
CA GLY A 51 2.41 -0.66 7.39
C GLY A 51 1.79 -1.65 8.39
N VAL A 52 1.28 -2.78 7.89
CA VAL A 52 0.66 -3.83 8.72
C VAL A 52 1.69 -4.50 9.64
N TRP A 53 2.88 -4.81 9.12
CA TRP A 53 3.98 -5.38 9.92
C TRP A 53 4.40 -4.43 11.04
N SER A 54 4.47 -3.13 10.75
CA SER A 54 4.79 -2.11 11.74
C SER A 54 3.73 -2.07 12.84
N LEU A 55 2.45 -1.99 12.48
CA LEU A 55 1.33 -1.99 13.44
C LEU A 55 1.35 -3.24 14.33
N ARG A 56 1.55 -4.44 13.75
CA ARG A 56 1.60 -5.71 14.48
C ARG A 56 2.75 -5.80 15.48
N ASN A 57 3.88 -5.16 15.21
CA ASN A 57 5.05 -5.21 16.08
C ASN A 57 5.17 -4.02 17.02
N GLN A 58 4.31 -3.00 16.89
CA GLN A 58 4.15 -1.96 17.91
C GLN A 58 3.34 -2.42 19.11
N ASP A 59 2.37 -3.33 18.91
CA ASP A 59 1.54 -3.90 19.98
C ASP A 59 2.32 -4.84 20.92
N LYS A 60 3.48 -5.34 20.46
CA LYS A 60 4.36 -6.25 21.22
C LYS A 60 5.38 -5.53 22.12
N ARG A 61 5.32 -4.19 22.21
CA ARG A 61 6.20 -3.36 23.05
C ARG A 61 5.44 -2.84 24.25
#